data_AF-A0A0N6ZDQ8-F1
#
_entry.id   AF-A0A0N6ZDQ8-F1
#
_cell.length_a   1.000
_cell.length_b   1.000
_cell.length_c   1.000
_cell.angle_alpha   90.00
_cell.angle_beta   90.00
_cell.angle_gamma   90.00
#
_symmetry.space_group_name_H-M   'P 1'
#
loop_
_entity.id
_entity.type
_entity.pdbx_description
1 polymer ?
#
loop_
_entity_poly.entity_id
_entity_poly.type
_entity_poly.pdbx_seq_one_letter_code
_entity_poly.pdbx_strand_id
1 'polypeptide(L)'
;MSRSSDGPYARLHTRIMGHPPGAGVPLDTLPRPIRLMLMFRGVSAEMTLLRAGALVWPALNEAPEHRFGRVVAAQLADLAMRGHLWLSYGGEYEGPAGLVVTRHPDAPVPTDPEEALLLEVILGPEESVRLAGRTDGRAWDLLAELVHRRIKADGLAWHRRDRRRTRRLLLRMKQWMRAYAAPGVSWEEVTALHRHGYPYAVLFGIENGPGAWPAPPEEEVYLPSLLPVACTMAINGLRPPGEGA
;
A
#
# COMPACT_ATOMS: atom_id res chain seq x y z
N MET A 1 26.91 8.73 33.61
CA MET A 1 25.77 9.29 32.85
C MET A 1 25.47 8.38 31.67
N SER A 2 24.53 7.46 31.84
CA SER A 2 24.12 6.52 30.79
C SER A 2 23.22 7.24 29.81
N ARG A 3 23.65 7.40 28.54
CA ARG A 3 22.79 7.91 27.48
C ARG A 3 21.81 6.79 27.11
N SER A 4 20.58 6.88 27.61
CA SER A 4 19.45 6.13 27.08
C SER A 4 19.30 6.51 25.59
N SER A 5 19.76 5.63 24.71
CA SER A 5 19.75 5.79 23.26
C SER A 5 18.43 5.35 22.60
N ASP A 6 17.39 5.08 23.39
CA ASP A 6 16.08 4.66 22.87
C ASP A 6 15.27 5.86 22.39
N GLY A 7 15.79 6.51 21.35
CA GLY A 7 15.01 7.45 20.55
C GLY A 7 13.87 6.71 19.81
N PRO A 8 12.85 7.45 19.33
CA PRO A 8 11.73 6.89 18.59
C PRO A 8 12.16 5.99 17.40
N TYR A 9 13.35 6.24 16.85
CA TYR A 9 13.97 5.49 15.76
C TYR A 9 14.41 4.06 16.10
N ALA A 10 14.95 3.84 17.30
CA ALA A 10 15.34 2.50 17.75
C ALA A 10 14.11 1.61 17.86
N ARG A 11 12.96 2.20 18.26
CA ARG A 11 11.65 1.55 18.39
C ARG A 11 11.02 1.21 17.04
N LEU A 12 11.04 2.14 16.08
CA LEU A 12 10.55 1.91 14.71
C LEU A 12 11.31 0.76 14.04
N HIS A 13 12.64 0.72 14.21
CA HIS A 13 13.45 -0.37 13.66
C HIS A 13 13.26 -1.72 14.36
N THR A 14 13.07 -1.77 15.68
CA THR A 14 12.82 -3.03 16.39
C THR A 14 11.45 -3.60 16.08
N ARG A 15 10.44 -2.75 15.91
CA ARG A 15 9.07 -3.15 15.57
C ARG A 15 8.94 -3.61 14.11
N ILE A 16 9.56 -2.92 13.16
CA ILE A 16 9.57 -3.32 11.73
C ILE A 16 10.41 -4.59 11.51
N MET A 17 11.52 -4.75 12.24
CA MET A 17 12.36 -5.97 12.17
C MET A 17 11.78 -7.13 12.99
N GLY A 18 10.56 -6.99 13.52
CA GLY A 18 9.84 -8.06 14.22
C GLY A 18 10.68 -8.73 15.30
N HIS A 19 11.47 -7.98 16.07
CA HIS A 19 12.05 -8.58 17.28
C HIS A 19 10.89 -8.78 18.24
N PRO A 20 10.50 -10.02 18.58
CA PRO A 20 9.53 -10.22 19.65
C PRO A 20 10.11 -9.51 20.89
N PRO A 21 9.34 -8.70 21.63
CA PRO A 21 9.83 -8.16 22.88
C PRO A 21 10.31 -9.34 23.75
N GLY A 22 11.63 -9.45 23.94
CA GLY A 22 12.27 -10.47 24.78
C GLY A 22 12.91 -11.71 24.11
N ALA A 23 12.87 -11.92 22.79
CA ALA A 23 13.33 -13.21 22.21
C ALA A 23 14.70 -13.21 21.49
N GLY A 24 15.18 -12.08 20.94
CA GLY A 24 16.50 -12.02 20.29
C GLY A 24 16.67 -12.86 19.00
N VAL A 25 15.61 -13.46 18.45
CA VAL A 25 15.69 -14.31 17.25
C VAL A 25 15.75 -13.47 15.97
N PRO A 26 16.77 -13.64 15.09
CA PRO A 26 16.85 -12.90 13.84
C PRO A 26 15.73 -13.28 12.88
N LEU A 27 15.07 -12.29 12.28
CA LEU A 27 13.95 -12.45 11.35
C LEU A 27 14.27 -13.39 10.17
N ASP A 28 15.54 -13.45 9.75
CA ASP A 28 16.02 -14.32 8.67
C ASP A 28 15.98 -15.83 8.99
N THR A 29 15.88 -16.19 10.27
CA THR A 29 15.83 -17.59 10.74
C THR A 29 14.40 -18.15 10.85
N LEU A 30 13.38 -17.29 10.83
CA LEU A 30 11.99 -17.69 10.95
C LEU A 30 11.44 -18.26 9.63
N PRO A 31 10.47 -19.21 9.68
CA PRO A 31 9.72 -19.62 8.50
C PRO A 31 9.14 -18.43 7.73
N ARG A 32 9.15 -18.49 6.39
CA ARG A 32 8.73 -17.35 5.53
C ARG A 32 7.34 -16.81 5.87
N PRO A 33 6.29 -17.63 6.11
CA PRO A 33 4.96 -17.11 6.46
C PRO A 33 4.99 -16.24 7.74
N ILE A 34 5.67 -16.72 8.78
CA ILE A 34 5.80 -16.02 10.07
C ILE A 34 6.57 -14.71 9.87
N ARG A 35 7.68 -14.78 9.13
CA ARG A 35 8.53 -13.65 8.80
C ARG A 35 7.75 -12.55 8.08
N LEU A 36 7.00 -12.90 7.04
CA LEU A 36 6.19 -11.98 6.26
C LEU A 36 5.09 -11.36 7.12
N MET A 37 4.38 -12.15 7.93
CA MET A 37 3.36 -11.65 8.83
C MET A 37 3.91 -10.61 9.82
N LEU A 38 5.07 -10.88 10.44
CA LEU A 38 5.72 -9.93 11.34
C LEU A 38 6.13 -8.64 10.63
N MET A 39 6.60 -8.73 9.39
CA MET A 39 6.94 -7.55 8.60
C MET A 39 5.72 -6.73 8.22
N PHE A 40 4.64 -7.36 7.75
CA PHE A 40 3.41 -6.64 7.38
C PHE A 40 2.89 -5.86 8.59
N ARG A 41 2.71 -6.54 9.73
CA ARG A 41 2.27 -5.90 10.97
C ARG A 41 3.24 -4.83 11.46
N GLY A 42 4.55 -5.10 11.40
CA GLY A 42 5.58 -4.17 11.84
C GLY A 42 5.64 -2.90 10.99
N VAL A 43 5.47 -3.02 9.66
CA VAL A 43 5.41 -1.86 8.77
C VAL A 43 4.10 -1.10 8.96
N SER A 44 2.94 -1.79 8.93
CA SER A 44 1.62 -1.15 9.11
C SER A 44 1.47 -0.45 10.46
N ALA A 45 2.11 -0.95 11.53
CA ALA A 45 2.07 -0.31 12.84
C ALA A 45 2.88 1.00 12.91
N GLU A 46 3.85 1.18 12.01
CA GLU A 46 4.74 2.34 12.01
C GLU A 46 4.38 3.34 10.91
N MET A 47 3.84 2.88 9.79
CA MET A 47 3.50 3.73 8.67
C MET A 47 2.41 3.19 7.75
N THR A 48 1.70 4.13 7.11
CA THR A 48 0.74 3.86 6.03
C THR A 48 1.44 3.32 4.78
N LEU A 49 0.67 2.71 3.87
CA LEU A 49 1.21 2.28 2.57
C LEU A 49 1.62 3.46 1.70
N LEU A 50 1.00 4.63 1.88
CA LEU A 50 1.43 5.87 1.24
C LEU A 50 2.90 6.20 1.59
N ARG A 51 3.26 6.13 2.87
CA ARG A 51 4.64 6.35 3.33
C ARG A 51 5.58 5.23 2.91
N ALA A 52 5.18 3.97 3.09
CA ALA A 52 6.00 2.82 2.69
C ALA A 52 6.30 2.88 1.17
N GLY A 53 5.29 3.21 0.37
CA GLY A 53 5.38 3.41 -1.06
C GLY A 53 6.34 4.54 -1.42
N ALA A 54 6.18 5.71 -0.80
CA ALA A 54 7.07 6.86 -0.99
C ALA A 54 8.54 6.61 -0.60
N LEU A 55 8.84 5.58 0.22
CA LEU A 55 10.21 5.18 0.53
C LEU A 55 10.81 4.21 -0.50
N VAL A 56 10.00 3.30 -1.04
CA VAL A 56 10.46 2.20 -1.91
C VAL A 56 10.39 2.52 -3.40
N TRP A 57 9.45 3.36 -3.84
CA TRP A 57 9.24 3.69 -5.26
C TRP A 57 10.50 4.13 -6.03
N PRO A 58 11.52 4.84 -5.47
CA PRO A 58 12.69 5.24 -6.25
C PRO A 58 13.60 4.05 -6.58
N ALA A 59 13.33 2.88 -6.00
CA ALA A 59 14.03 1.62 -6.25
C ALA A 59 13.13 0.59 -6.96
N LEU A 60 11.89 0.94 -7.31
CA LEU A 60 11.04 0.11 -8.15
C LEU A 60 11.30 0.45 -9.63
N ASN A 61 11.38 -0.58 -10.47
CA ASN A 61 11.64 -0.45 -11.91
C ASN A 61 10.34 -0.12 -12.67
N GLU A 62 9.67 0.95 -12.27
CA GLU A 62 8.44 1.45 -12.89
C GLU A 62 8.67 2.83 -13.51
N ALA A 63 7.91 3.15 -14.56
CA ALA A 63 7.91 4.46 -15.17
C ALA A 63 7.50 5.52 -14.12
N PRO A 64 8.25 6.63 -13.95
CA PRO A 64 8.00 7.63 -12.91
C PRO A 64 6.53 8.06 -12.74
N GLU A 65 5.84 8.24 -13.86
CA GLU A 65 4.44 8.64 -13.99
C GLU A 65 3.45 7.63 -13.36
N HIS A 66 3.78 6.34 -13.31
CA HIS A 66 2.89 5.30 -12.78
C HIS A 66 3.12 5.01 -11.30
N ARG A 67 4.26 5.45 -10.75
CA ARG A 67 4.71 5.03 -9.42
C ARG A 67 3.77 5.50 -8.32
N PHE A 68 3.31 6.76 -8.37
CA PHE A 68 2.39 7.27 -7.34
C PHE A 68 1.01 6.62 -7.46
N GLY A 69 0.55 6.33 -8.69
CA GLY A 69 -0.68 5.57 -8.92
C GLY A 69 -0.68 4.18 -8.28
N ARG A 70 0.45 3.45 -8.34
CA ARG A 70 0.58 2.17 -7.63
C ARG A 70 0.57 2.31 -6.11
N VAL A 71 1.22 3.35 -5.58
CA VAL A 71 1.22 3.62 -4.13
C VAL A 71 -0.21 3.91 -3.64
N VAL A 72 -0.97 4.71 -4.38
CA VAL A 72 -2.37 4.99 -4.09
C VAL A 72 -3.22 3.72 -4.23
N ALA A 73 -3.02 2.92 -5.29
CA ALA A 73 -3.73 1.65 -5.46
C ALA A 73 -3.49 0.67 -4.31
N ALA A 74 -2.26 0.57 -3.82
CA ALA A 74 -1.94 -0.25 -2.66
C ALA A 74 -2.70 0.22 -1.42
N GLN A 75 -2.74 1.54 -1.17
CA GLN A 75 -3.50 2.11 -0.05
C GLN A 75 -5.01 1.89 -0.21
N LEU A 76 -5.56 1.99 -1.42
CA LEU A 76 -6.98 1.71 -1.68
C LEU A 76 -7.32 0.23 -1.52
N ALA A 77 -6.43 -0.67 -1.92
CA ALA A 77 -6.60 -2.10 -1.67
C ALA A 77 -6.63 -2.40 -0.16
N ASP A 78 -5.76 -1.77 0.63
CA ASP A 78 -5.79 -1.90 2.09
C ASP A 78 -7.08 -1.35 2.70
N LEU A 79 -7.52 -0.16 2.27
CA LEU A 79 -8.78 0.43 2.72
C LEU A 79 -10.00 -0.43 2.35
N ALA A 80 -10.02 -1.03 1.17
CA ALA A 80 -11.06 -1.97 0.75
C ALA A 80 -11.07 -3.23 1.62
N MET A 81 -9.89 -3.82 1.88
CA MET A 81 -9.75 -4.99 2.75
C MET A 81 -10.12 -4.74 4.20
N ARG A 82 -9.94 -3.50 4.66
CA ARG A 82 -10.39 -3.03 5.98
C ARG A 82 -11.84 -2.57 6.00
N GLY A 83 -12.57 -2.62 4.87
CA GLY A 83 -13.97 -2.27 4.79
C GLY A 83 -14.26 -0.77 4.87
N HIS A 84 -13.33 0.10 4.47
CA HIS A 84 -13.60 1.55 4.37
C HIS A 84 -14.22 1.96 3.05
N LEU A 85 -14.01 1.17 2.00
CA LEU A 85 -14.51 1.47 0.66
C LEU A 85 -14.81 0.18 -0.12
N TRP A 86 -15.60 0.33 -1.17
CA TRP A 86 -15.82 -0.67 -2.21
C TRP A 86 -15.27 -0.18 -3.55
N LEU A 87 -14.81 -1.14 -4.34
CA LEU A 87 -14.40 -0.93 -5.73
C LEU A 87 -15.37 -1.70 -6.62
N SER A 88 -15.77 -1.13 -7.75
CA SER A 88 -16.60 -1.82 -8.75
C SER A 88 -16.50 -1.16 -10.12
N TYR A 89 -17.05 -1.82 -11.15
CA TYR A 89 -17.26 -1.22 -12.47
C TYR A 89 -18.71 -0.73 -12.70
N GLY A 90 -19.52 -0.59 -11.64
CA GLY A 90 -20.87 -0.02 -11.76
C GLY A 90 -21.85 -0.79 -12.66
N GLY A 91 -21.54 -2.04 -13.04
CA GLY A 91 -22.37 -2.88 -13.91
C GLY A 91 -21.86 -3.05 -15.35
N GLU A 92 -20.96 -2.17 -15.82
CA GLU A 92 -20.37 -2.24 -17.16
C GLU A 92 -18.85 -2.03 -17.10
N TYR A 93 -18.08 -2.98 -17.64
CA TYR A 93 -16.62 -2.87 -17.67
C TYR A 93 -16.15 -1.92 -18.77
N GLU A 94 -15.88 -0.66 -18.42
CA GLU A 94 -15.29 0.34 -19.31
C GLU A 94 -13.75 0.43 -19.16
N GLY A 95 -13.11 -0.65 -18.69
CA GLY A 95 -11.68 -0.64 -18.39
C GLY A 95 -11.33 0.29 -17.22
N PRO A 96 -10.07 0.78 -17.08
CA PRO A 96 -9.64 1.52 -15.89
C PRO A 96 -10.39 2.84 -15.66
N ALA A 97 -10.98 3.42 -16.71
CA ALA A 97 -11.77 4.64 -16.63
C ALA A 97 -13.13 4.44 -15.95
N GLY A 98 -13.72 3.25 -16.10
CA GLY A 98 -14.99 2.89 -15.48
C GLY A 98 -14.89 2.53 -14.01
N LEU A 99 -13.69 2.53 -13.41
CA LEU A 99 -13.51 2.10 -12.03
C LEU A 99 -14.15 3.08 -11.05
N VAL A 100 -15.10 2.59 -10.27
CA VAL A 100 -15.83 3.34 -9.25
C VAL A 100 -15.28 3.01 -7.86
N VAL A 101 -15.05 4.06 -7.07
CA VAL A 101 -14.76 3.97 -5.63
C VAL A 101 -15.98 4.45 -4.89
N THR A 102 -16.46 3.65 -3.92
CA THR A 102 -17.63 3.98 -3.09
C THR A 102 -17.25 3.89 -1.63
N ARG A 103 -17.67 4.86 -0.81
CA ARG A 103 -17.48 4.80 0.64
C ARG A 103 -18.31 3.65 1.23
N HIS A 104 -17.72 2.91 2.15
CA HIS A 104 -18.47 1.90 2.89
C HIS A 104 -19.37 2.62 3.93
N PRO A 105 -20.68 2.33 4.01
CA PRO A 105 -21.57 3.04 4.94
C PRO A 105 -21.14 2.85 6.41
N ASP A 106 -20.70 1.64 6.74
CA ASP A 106 -20.18 1.29 8.07
C ASP A 106 -18.64 1.29 8.14
N ALA A 107 -17.98 2.20 7.40
CA ALA A 107 -16.52 2.28 7.39
C ALA A 107 -15.97 2.36 8.83
N PRO A 108 -15.05 1.46 9.23
CA PRO A 108 -14.52 1.48 10.57
C PRO A 108 -13.73 2.78 10.82
N VAL A 109 -13.82 3.34 12.03
CA VAL A 109 -13.06 4.52 12.46
C VAL A 109 -12.07 4.06 13.53
N PRO A 110 -10.77 4.48 13.50
CA PRO A 110 -10.22 5.59 12.71
C PRO A 110 -9.31 5.19 11.53
N THR A 111 -9.26 6.06 10.53
CA THR A 111 -8.23 6.08 9.47
C THR A 111 -7.05 6.99 9.87
N ASP A 112 -5.85 6.68 9.37
CA ASP A 112 -4.70 7.57 9.55
C ASP A 112 -4.93 8.92 8.83
N PRO A 113 -4.33 10.04 9.28
CA PRO A 113 -4.54 11.35 8.63
C PRO A 113 -4.23 11.39 7.13
N GLU A 114 -3.25 10.58 6.69
CA GLU A 114 -2.89 10.45 5.27
C GLU A 114 -3.96 9.69 4.48
N GLU A 115 -4.59 8.70 5.11
CA GLU A 115 -5.68 7.92 4.53
C GLU A 115 -6.97 8.74 4.46
N ALA A 116 -7.27 9.50 5.51
CA ALA A 116 -8.39 10.44 5.51
C ALA A 116 -8.26 11.48 4.40
N LEU A 117 -7.06 12.05 4.22
CA LEU A 117 -6.80 12.98 3.11
C LEU A 117 -6.90 12.29 1.74
N LEU A 118 -6.41 11.05 1.60
CA LEU A 118 -6.56 10.30 0.35
C LEU A 118 -8.04 10.08 -0.01
N LEU A 119 -8.86 9.71 0.97
CA LEU A 119 -10.30 9.54 0.78
C LEU A 119 -10.97 10.86 0.40
N GLU A 120 -10.57 11.98 0.99
CA GLU A 120 -11.06 13.31 0.63
C GLU A 120 -10.65 13.71 -0.81
N VAL A 121 -9.41 13.41 -1.22
CA VAL A 121 -8.94 13.67 -2.59
C VAL A 121 -9.80 12.90 -3.60
N ILE A 122 -10.09 11.63 -3.32
CA ILE A 122 -10.84 10.76 -4.22
C ILE A 122 -12.33 11.05 -4.17
N LEU A 123 -12.96 10.89 -3.00
CA LEU A 123 -14.41 10.95 -2.85
C LEU A 123 -14.90 12.38 -2.61
N GLY A 124 -14.14 13.19 -1.88
CA GLY A 124 -14.61 14.47 -1.35
C GLY A 124 -15.92 14.30 -0.59
N PRO A 125 -16.94 15.15 -0.86
CA PRO A 125 -18.25 15.03 -0.22
C PRO A 125 -19.10 13.88 -0.78
N GLU A 126 -18.72 13.30 -1.93
CA GLU A 126 -19.52 12.28 -2.61
C GLU A 126 -19.40 10.91 -1.93
N GLU A 127 -20.45 10.12 -2.02
CA GLU A 127 -20.44 8.72 -1.57
C GLU A 127 -19.78 7.78 -2.59
N SER A 128 -19.83 8.12 -3.88
CA SER A 128 -19.33 7.29 -4.97
C SER A 128 -18.79 8.13 -6.12
N VAL A 129 -17.63 7.76 -6.68
CA VAL A 129 -16.97 8.50 -7.77
C VAL A 129 -16.31 7.56 -8.76
N ARG A 130 -16.26 7.96 -10.05
CA ARG A 130 -15.36 7.36 -11.03
C ARG A 130 -13.93 7.84 -10.77
N LEU A 131 -13.02 6.92 -10.43
CA LEU A 131 -11.67 7.24 -9.95
C LEU A 131 -10.88 8.07 -10.97
N ALA A 132 -10.88 7.66 -12.24
CA ALA A 132 -10.14 8.34 -13.29
C ALA A 132 -10.62 9.79 -13.55
N GLY A 133 -11.86 10.12 -13.14
CA GLY A 133 -12.40 11.48 -13.25
C GLY A 133 -11.90 12.45 -12.17
N ARG A 134 -11.16 11.97 -11.16
CA ARG A 134 -10.65 12.79 -10.04
C ARG A 134 -9.28 13.38 -10.35
N THR A 135 -9.27 14.35 -11.25
CA THR A 135 -8.05 14.97 -11.81
C THR A 135 -7.72 16.33 -11.21
N ASP A 136 -7.97 16.52 -9.91
CA ASP A 136 -7.54 17.72 -9.18
C ASP A 136 -6.07 17.60 -8.76
N GLY A 137 -5.16 18.06 -9.63
CA GLY A 137 -3.72 18.03 -9.39
C GLY A 137 -3.32 18.69 -8.06
N ARG A 138 -4.03 19.74 -7.62
CA ARG A 138 -3.71 20.43 -6.35
C ARG A 138 -4.00 19.55 -5.15
N ALA A 139 -5.10 18.81 -5.17
CA ALA A 139 -5.46 17.89 -4.10
C ALA A 139 -4.42 16.74 -3.99
N TRP A 140 -3.96 16.24 -5.13
CA TRP A 140 -2.88 15.24 -5.19
C TRP A 140 -1.53 15.79 -4.67
N ASP A 141 -1.17 17.02 -5.00
CA ASP A 141 0.04 17.69 -4.51
C ASP A 141 0.00 17.85 -2.98
N LEU A 142 -1.14 18.23 -2.42
CA LEU A 142 -1.34 18.35 -0.97
C LEU A 142 -1.15 17.01 -0.26
N LEU A 143 -1.66 15.92 -0.84
CA LEU A 143 -1.44 14.57 -0.31
C LEU A 143 0.05 14.19 -0.35
N ALA A 144 0.73 14.42 -1.47
CA ALA A 144 2.16 14.14 -1.60
C ALA A 144 2.99 14.95 -0.60
N GLU A 145 2.65 16.23 -0.39
CA GLU A 145 3.31 17.07 0.61
C GLU A 145 3.07 16.55 2.03
N LEU A 146 1.84 16.15 2.37
CA LEU A 146 1.53 15.56 3.68
C LEU A 146 2.37 14.30 3.93
N VAL A 147 2.42 13.37 2.97
CA VAL A 147 3.23 12.14 3.06
C VAL A 147 4.71 12.49 3.28
N HIS A 148 5.22 13.46 2.53
CA HIS A 148 6.61 13.90 2.68
C HIS A 148 6.89 14.53 4.06
N ARG A 149 5.95 15.35 4.58
CA ARG A 149 6.05 15.93 5.93
C ARG A 149 6.00 14.86 7.02
N ARG A 150 5.19 13.82 6.86
CA ARG A 150 5.13 12.69 7.81
C ARG A 150 6.42 11.87 7.80
N ILE A 151 6.98 11.55 6.63
CA ILE A 151 8.30 10.92 6.50
C ILE A 151 9.41 11.76 7.17
N LYS A 152 9.31 13.10 7.10
CA LYS A 152 10.20 14.03 7.81
C LYS A 152 10.00 13.96 9.33
N ALA A 153 8.76 13.91 9.80
CA ALA A 153 8.42 13.80 11.23
C ALA A 153 8.89 12.45 11.82
N ASP A 154 8.82 11.38 11.03
CA ASP A 154 9.39 10.06 11.35
C ASP A 154 10.93 10.06 11.28
N GLY A 155 11.56 11.21 11.00
CA GLY A 155 13.00 11.48 10.83
C GLY A 155 13.73 10.70 9.74
N LEU A 156 13.00 9.97 8.91
CA LEU A 156 13.54 9.24 7.76
C LEU A 156 14.08 10.19 6.67
N ALA A 157 13.63 11.44 6.64
CA ALA A 157 14.20 12.45 5.75
C ALA A 157 15.65 12.84 6.13
N TRP A 158 15.92 12.94 7.43
CA TRP A 158 17.18 13.45 7.98
C TRP A 158 18.24 12.33 8.14
N HIS A 159 17.81 11.11 8.44
CA HIS A 159 18.73 9.98 8.66
C HIS A 159 18.89 9.10 7.41
N ARG A 160 19.89 9.40 6.57
CA ARG A 160 20.19 8.63 5.33
C ARG A 160 20.37 7.12 5.58
N ARG A 161 20.95 6.74 6.73
CA ARG A 161 21.16 5.33 7.10
C ARG A 161 19.82 4.62 7.34
N ASP A 162 18.92 5.22 8.09
CA ASP A 162 17.63 4.62 8.45
C ASP A 162 16.72 4.55 7.23
N ARG A 163 16.65 5.61 6.42
CA ARG A 163 15.94 5.58 5.13
C ARG A 163 16.41 4.43 4.24
N ARG A 164 17.73 4.23 4.13
CA ARG A 164 18.30 3.12 3.37
C ARG A 164 17.97 1.77 3.99
N ARG A 165 17.98 1.65 5.32
CA ARG A 165 17.67 0.42 6.03
C ARG A 165 16.21 0.03 5.86
N THR A 166 15.28 0.97 6.05
CA THR A 166 13.83 0.78 5.81
C THR A 166 13.55 0.41 4.36
N ARG A 167 14.16 1.11 3.38
CA ARG A 167 14.03 0.74 1.96
C ARG A 167 14.53 -0.68 1.69
N ARG A 168 15.71 -1.05 2.21
CA ARG A 168 16.25 -2.42 2.05
C ARG A 168 15.32 -3.46 2.65
N LEU A 169 14.68 -3.14 3.77
CA LEU A 169 13.72 -4.02 4.41
C LEU A 169 12.48 -4.23 3.55
N LEU A 170 11.89 -3.16 3.00
CA LEU A 170 10.74 -3.27 2.09
C LEU A 170 11.10 -4.06 0.82
N LEU A 171 12.29 -3.85 0.25
CA LEU A 171 12.75 -4.62 -0.91
C LEU A 171 13.01 -6.10 -0.56
N ARG A 172 13.46 -6.41 0.66
CA ARG A 172 13.62 -7.78 1.14
C ARG A 172 12.25 -8.44 1.36
N MET A 173 11.26 -7.70 1.87
CA MET A 173 9.87 -8.14 1.95
C MET A 173 9.35 -8.57 0.58
N LYS A 174 9.53 -7.72 -0.44
CA LYS A 174 9.18 -8.05 -1.84
C LYS A 174 9.80 -9.37 -2.31
N GLN A 175 11.09 -9.59 -2.04
CA GLN A 175 11.77 -10.83 -2.42
C GLN A 175 11.16 -12.05 -1.74
N TRP A 176 10.87 -11.96 -0.44
CA TRP A 176 10.23 -13.05 0.29
C TRP A 176 8.80 -13.32 -0.13
N MET A 177 8.03 -12.27 -0.44
CA MET A 177 6.68 -12.43 -0.95
C MET A 177 6.70 -13.19 -2.29
N ARG A 178 7.59 -12.83 -3.22
CA ARG A 178 7.76 -13.57 -4.48
C ARG A 178 8.15 -15.03 -4.25
N ALA A 179 9.11 -15.28 -3.36
CA ALA A 179 9.55 -16.63 -3.06
C ALA A 179 8.47 -17.48 -2.35
N TYR A 180 7.58 -16.84 -1.61
CA TYR A 180 6.43 -17.50 -0.98
C TYR A 180 5.31 -17.80 -1.98
N ALA A 181 5.02 -16.85 -2.89
CA ALA A 181 3.94 -16.99 -3.88
C ALA A 181 4.31 -17.87 -5.09
N ALA A 182 5.61 -18.04 -5.38
CA ALA A 182 6.11 -18.79 -6.54
C ALA A 182 5.51 -20.21 -6.72
N PRO A 183 5.23 -21.00 -5.66
CA PRO A 183 4.61 -22.32 -5.80
C PRO A 183 3.12 -22.30 -6.16
N GLY A 184 2.45 -21.13 -6.20
CA GLY A 184 1.01 -21.05 -6.48
C GLY A 184 0.12 -21.43 -5.29
N VAL A 185 0.45 -20.90 -4.11
CA VAL A 185 -0.33 -21.12 -2.87
C VAL A 185 -1.76 -20.60 -3.01
N SER A 186 -2.74 -21.34 -2.47
CA SER A 186 -4.15 -20.91 -2.48
C SER A 186 -4.43 -19.84 -1.42
N TRP A 187 -5.41 -18.97 -1.66
CA TRP A 187 -5.88 -17.96 -0.70
C TRP A 187 -6.22 -18.56 0.68
N GLU A 188 -6.83 -19.74 0.68
CA GLU A 188 -7.36 -20.42 1.87
C GLU A 188 -6.28 -21.01 2.79
N GLU A 189 -5.08 -21.25 2.28
CA GLU A 189 -4.02 -21.92 3.07
C GLU A 189 -3.60 -21.10 4.30
N VAL A 190 -3.45 -19.78 4.12
CA VAL A 190 -3.04 -18.85 5.18
C VAL A 190 -3.73 -17.49 4.97
N THR A 191 -5.07 -17.48 4.99
CA THR A 191 -5.91 -16.29 4.70
C THR A 191 -5.43 -15.02 5.40
N ALA A 192 -5.09 -15.09 6.69
CA ALA A 192 -4.60 -13.93 7.43
C ALA A 192 -3.33 -13.34 6.81
N LEU A 193 -2.39 -14.19 6.38
CA LEU A 193 -1.16 -13.73 5.72
C LEU A 193 -1.48 -13.11 4.37
N HIS A 194 -2.32 -13.76 3.57
CA HIS A 194 -2.67 -13.28 2.24
C HIS A 194 -3.40 -11.95 2.30
N ARG A 195 -4.36 -11.80 3.23
CA ARG A 195 -5.07 -10.55 3.50
C ARG A 195 -4.12 -9.42 3.89
N HIS A 196 -3.22 -9.63 4.85
CA HIS A 196 -2.25 -8.59 5.24
C HIS A 196 -1.21 -8.30 4.13
N GLY A 197 -0.90 -9.28 3.29
CA GLY A 197 0.11 -9.15 2.25
C GLY A 197 -0.39 -8.55 0.93
N TYR A 198 -1.69 -8.65 0.62
CA TYR A 198 -2.21 -8.23 -0.68
C TYR A 198 -1.99 -6.74 -0.99
N PRO A 199 -2.16 -5.79 -0.06
CA PRO A 199 -1.85 -4.38 -0.35
C PRO A 199 -0.37 -4.16 -0.68
N TYR A 200 0.53 -4.91 -0.02
CA TYR A 200 1.95 -4.90 -0.36
C TYR A 200 2.23 -5.60 -1.70
N ALA A 201 1.41 -6.58 -2.08
CA ALA A 201 1.50 -7.23 -3.37
C ALA A 201 1.22 -6.23 -4.49
N VAL A 202 0.15 -5.46 -4.36
CA VAL A 202 -0.18 -4.32 -5.23
C VAL A 202 0.96 -3.30 -5.25
N LEU A 203 1.49 -2.93 -4.08
CA LEU A 203 2.59 -1.97 -3.98
C LEU A 203 3.85 -2.43 -4.73
N PHE A 204 4.14 -3.73 -4.70
CA PHE A 204 5.36 -4.29 -5.29
C PHE A 204 5.21 -4.80 -6.73
N GLY A 205 4.00 -4.79 -7.28
CA GLY A 205 3.71 -5.32 -8.60
C GLY A 205 3.86 -6.84 -8.64
N ILE A 206 3.25 -7.53 -7.67
CA ILE A 206 3.28 -8.99 -7.55
C ILE A 206 1.88 -9.59 -7.35
N GLU A 207 0.83 -8.79 -7.54
CA GLU A 207 -0.58 -9.17 -7.48
C GLU A 207 -1.09 -9.82 -8.77
N ASN A 208 -0.32 -9.73 -9.87
CA ASN A 208 -0.69 -10.22 -11.20
C ASN A 208 0.42 -11.09 -11.82
N GLY A 209 0.02 -12.08 -12.63
CA GLY A 209 0.91 -12.92 -13.44
C GLY A 209 1.40 -14.22 -12.76
N PRO A 210 2.35 -14.94 -13.37
CA PRO A 210 2.88 -16.19 -12.82
C PRO A 210 3.54 -15.98 -11.45
N GLY A 211 3.15 -16.78 -10.46
CA GLY A 211 3.63 -16.63 -9.08
C GLY A 211 3.11 -15.37 -8.39
N ALA A 212 1.93 -14.88 -8.79
CA ALA A 212 1.23 -13.79 -8.12
C ALA A 212 0.90 -14.14 -6.67
N TRP A 213 0.89 -13.13 -5.83
CA TRP A 213 0.35 -13.21 -4.48
C TRP A 213 -1.14 -13.57 -4.55
N PRO A 214 -1.65 -14.44 -3.67
CA PRO A 214 -3.05 -14.85 -3.71
C PRO A 214 -4.00 -13.65 -3.57
N ALA A 215 -4.94 -13.53 -4.50
CA ALA A 215 -6.00 -12.54 -4.45
C ALA A 215 -7.14 -12.99 -3.53
N PRO A 216 -7.81 -12.06 -2.83
CA PRO A 216 -9.03 -12.40 -2.12
C PRO A 216 -10.11 -12.88 -3.11
N PRO A 217 -11.01 -13.78 -2.68
CA PRO A 217 -12.23 -14.09 -3.41
C PRO A 217 -13.03 -12.81 -3.66
N GLU A 218 -13.64 -12.68 -4.84
CA GLU A 218 -14.40 -11.49 -5.22
C GLU A 218 -15.61 -11.27 -4.30
N GLU A 219 -16.15 -12.35 -3.73
CA GLU A 219 -17.24 -12.32 -2.77
C GLU A 219 -16.83 -11.73 -1.42
N GLU A 220 -15.54 -11.79 -1.06
CA GLU A 220 -15.01 -11.11 0.12
C GLU A 220 -14.76 -9.63 -0.17
N VAL A 221 -13.93 -9.36 -1.19
CA VAL A 221 -13.52 -7.99 -1.56
C VAL A 221 -13.15 -7.98 -3.04
N TYR A 222 -13.85 -7.17 -3.83
CA TYR A 222 -13.48 -6.94 -5.23
C TYR A 222 -12.26 -6.02 -5.33
N LEU A 223 -11.14 -6.53 -5.85
CA LEU A 223 -9.88 -5.78 -6.04
C LEU A 223 -9.42 -5.85 -7.51
N PRO A 224 -9.83 -4.90 -8.35
CA PRO A 224 -9.58 -4.97 -9.78
C PRO A 224 -8.10 -4.82 -10.12
N SER A 225 -7.62 -5.68 -11.03
CA SER A 225 -6.21 -5.72 -11.46
C SER A 225 -5.72 -4.40 -12.10
N LEU A 226 -6.65 -3.61 -12.66
CA LEU A 226 -6.36 -2.31 -13.27
C LEU A 226 -6.41 -1.12 -12.30
N LEU A 227 -6.61 -1.35 -10.99
CA LEU A 227 -6.62 -0.29 -9.98
C LEU A 227 -5.37 0.63 -10.05
N PRO A 228 -4.12 0.13 -10.21
CA PRO A 228 -2.95 1.00 -10.39
C PRO A 228 -3.03 1.92 -11.61
N VAL A 229 -3.65 1.45 -12.71
CA VAL A 229 -3.82 2.24 -13.94
C VAL A 229 -4.86 3.32 -13.71
N ALA A 230 -6.01 2.99 -13.11
CA ALA A 230 -7.05 3.96 -12.78
C ALA A 230 -6.54 5.06 -11.84
N CYS A 231 -5.77 4.71 -10.81
CA CYS A 231 -5.11 5.69 -9.93
C CYS A 231 -4.14 6.59 -10.71
N THR A 232 -3.35 6.01 -11.61
CA THR A 232 -2.41 6.77 -12.47
C THR A 232 -3.16 7.76 -13.35
N MET A 233 -4.30 7.37 -13.92
CA MET A 233 -5.15 8.27 -14.72
C MET A 233 -5.68 9.42 -13.88
N ALA A 234 -6.19 9.13 -12.67
CA ALA A 234 -6.70 10.13 -11.75
C ALA A 234 -5.64 11.19 -11.39
N ILE A 235 -4.41 10.74 -11.08
CA ILE A 235 -3.31 11.63 -10.68
C ILE A 235 -2.82 12.48 -11.85
N ASN A 236 -2.63 11.88 -13.03
CA ASN A 236 -1.94 12.53 -14.15
C ASN A 236 -2.90 13.18 -15.16
N GLY A 237 -4.22 13.09 -14.96
CA GLY A 237 -5.20 13.59 -15.92
C GLY A 237 -5.19 12.86 -17.26
N LEU A 238 -4.76 11.59 -17.27
CA LEU A 238 -4.72 10.80 -18.50
C LEU A 238 -6.13 10.39 -18.90
N ARG A 239 -6.50 10.65 -20.16
CA ARG A 239 -7.77 10.20 -20.73
C ARG A 239 -7.73 8.69 -21.02
N PRO A 240 -8.88 8.00 -21.01
CA PRO A 240 -8.95 6.63 -21.47
C PRO A 240 -8.49 6.54 -22.93
N PRO A 241 -7.72 5.50 -23.32
CA PRO A 241 -7.46 5.24 -24.72
C PRO A 241 -8.79 4.96 -25.43
N GLY A 242 -9.21 5.85 -26.34
CA GLY A 242 -10.46 5.74 -27.08
C GLY A 242 -11.37 6.98 -27.02
N GLU A 243 -11.13 7.91 -26.08
CA GLU A 243 -11.85 9.19 -26.01
C GLU A 243 -10.99 10.32 -26.60
N GLY A 244 -10.95 10.43 -27.93
CA GLY A 244 -10.26 11.48 -28.66
C GLY A 244 -11.12 12.12 -29.75
N ALA A 245 -11.39 13.40 -29.55
CA ALA A 245 -12.00 14.41 -30.44
C ALA A 245 -13.48 14.25 -30.81
#